data_AF-A0AA41VXU6-F1
#
_entry.id   AF-A0AA41VXU6-F1
#
_cell.length_a   1.000
_cell.length_b   1.000
_cell.length_c   1.000
_cell.angle_alpha   90.00
_cell.angle_beta   90.00
_cell.angle_gamma   90.00
#
_symmetry.space_group_name_H-M   'P 1'
#
loop_
_entity.id
_entity.type
_entity.pdbx_description
1 polymer ?
#
loop_
_entity_poly.entity_id
_entity_poly.type
_entity_poly.pdbx_seq_one_letter_code
_entity_poly.pdbx_strand_id
1 'polypeptide(L)'
;MGSRPRPIRSSSLRESQSQHQQHSDFDSDESYSDKMEGAGSWDVLDWTKFAPKSKSISHDMEEFLYHNEDVKEKGQGVVLVNTDEAGTLLVTNFRILFVREGTRNIIPLGTIPLATIDKFTKLVPKSSPAPRQSDKAPSLRLLQVIGKDMRIIVYGFRPFTKQ
;
A
#
# COMPACT_ATOMS: atom_id res chain seq x y z
N MET A 1 -13.74 18.78 58.94
CA MET A 1 -13.49 17.52 59.66
C MET A 1 -14.81 16.95 60.13
N GLY A 2 -15.10 15.70 59.76
CA GLY A 2 -15.95 14.76 60.51
C GLY A 2 -17.47 14.96 60.47
N SER A 3 -18.19 14.04 59.83
CA SER A 3 -19.16 13.15 60.51
C SER A 3 -19.69 12.07 59.54
N ARG A 4 -19.45 10.80 59.91
CA ARG A 4 -20.11 9.58 59.39
C ARG A 4 -21.51 9.43 60.07
N PRO A 5 -22.18 8.25 60.04
CA PRO A 5 -22.85 7.53 58.94
C PRO A 5 -24.34 7.24 59.31
N ARG A 6 -25.14 6.58 58.45
CA ARG A 6 -26.16 5.58 58.88
C ARG A 6 -26.45 4.55 57.77
N PRO A 7 -26.31 3.24 58.03
CA PRO A 7 -27.03 2.16 57.35
C PRO A 7 -28.15 1.61 58.25
N ILE A 8 -29.12 0.88 57.67
CA ILE A 8 -29.94 -0.23 58.25
C ILE A 8 -30.92 -0.68 57.14
N ARG A 9 -30.77 -1.91 56.57
CA ARG A 9 -31.46 -3.19 56.91
C ARG A 9 -32.97 -3.14 56.54
N SER A 10 -33.66 -4.13 55.97
CA SER A 10 -33.45 -5.46 55.37
C SER A 10 -34.85 -6.08 55.16
N SER A 11 -35.07 -6.87 54.11
CA SER A 11 -36.04 -7.99 53.95
C SER A 11 -36.39 -8.08 52.44
N SER A 12 -36.55 -9.21 51.75
CA SER A 12 -36.97 -10.56 52.14
C SER A 12 -36.60 -11.54 50.99
N LEU A 13 -36.46 -12.80 51.38
CA LEU A 13 -36.27 -14.00 50.57
C LEU A 13 -37.26 -14.15 49.41
N ARG A 14 -36.77 -14.68 48.28
CA ARG A 14 -37.41 -15.82 47.57
C ARG A 14 -36.43 -16.51 46.62
N GLU A 15 -36.06 -17.74 46.96
CA GLU A 15 -35.54 -18.73 46.02
C GLU A 15 -36.63 -19.13 45.01
N SER A 16 -36.24 -19.37 43.76
CA SER A 16 -36.82 -20.43 42.91
C SER A 16 -35.83 -20.79 41.79
N GLN A 17 -35.37 -22.04 41.82
CA GLN A 17 -34.66 -22.73 40.75
C GLN A 17 -35.66 -23.24 39.69
N SER A 18 -35.33 -23.17 38.38
CA SER A 18 -35.66 -24.15 37.31
C SER A 18 -35.00 -23.65 36.00
N GLN A 19 -33.91 -24.24 35.51
CA GLN A 19 -33.79 -25.42 34.60
C GLN A 19 -34.28 -25.21 33.14
N HIS A 20 -33.40 -25.59 32.20
CA HIS A 20 -33.64 -26.01 30.80
C HIS A 20 -34.11 -24.91 29.81
N GLN A 21 -33.78 -24.86 28.52
CA GLN A 21 -33.08 -25.72 27.56
C GLN A 21 -32.69 -24.80 26.37
N GLN A 22 -31.63 -25.14 25.64
CA GLN A 22 -31.27 -24.56 24.35
C GLN A 22 -32.41 -24.70 23.33
N HIS A 23 -32.68 -23.65 22.55
CA HIS A 23 -33.27 -23.77 21.21
C HIS A 23 -32.67 -22.67 20.33
N SER A 24 -31.97 -23.11 19.29
CA SER A 24 -31.54 -22.30 18.17
C SER A 24 -32.75 -21.79 17.39
N ASP A 25 -32.54 -20.69 16.66
CA ASP A 25 -33.11 -20.33 15.35
C ASP A 25 -33.34 -18.81 15.33
N PHE A 26 -32.34 -18.08 14.83
CA PHE A 26 -32.51 -16.67 14.46
C PHE A 26 -32.08 -16.50 13.01
N ASP A 27 -33.09 -16.60 12.13
CA ASP A 27 -33.00 -16.33 10.71
C ASP A 27 -32.46 -14.92 10.46
N SER A 28 -31.36 -14.85 9.73
CA SER A 28 -30.80 -13.60 9.22
C SER A 28 -31.41 -13.35 7.84
N ASP A 29 -32.30 -12.36 7.76
CA ASP A 29 -32.96 -11.94 6.53
C ASP A 29 -31.95 -11.15 5.67
N GLU A 30 -31.18 -11.85 4.82
CA GLU A 30 -30.34 -11.26 3.78
C GLU A 30 -31.23 -10.70 2.66
N SER A 31 -31.46 -9.40 2.71
CA SER A 31 -32.13 -8.66 1.64
C SER A 31 -31.23 -8.62 0.40
N TYR A 32 -31.50 -9.52 -0.55
CA TYR A 32 -31.03 -9.44 -1.92
C TYR A 32 -31.56 -8.18 -2.60
N SER A 33 -30.72 -7.14 -2.70
CA SER A 33 -30.91 -6.07 -3.68
C SER A 33 -30.05 -6.36 -4.90
N ASP A 34 -30.56 -7.27 -5.73
CA ASP A 34 -30.08 -7.49 -7.09
C ASP A 34 -30.86 -6.53 -8.02
N LYS A 35 -30.17 -5.50 -8.51
CA LYS A 35 -30.35 -4.81 -9.80
C LYS A 35 -29.79 -3.38 -9.71
N MET A 36 -28.58 -3.19 -10.25
CA MET A 36 -28.39 -2.10 -11.19
C MET A 36 -27.50 -2.57 -12.34
N GLU A 37 -28.09 -2.41 -13.51
CA GLU A 37 -27.57 -2.60 -14.86
C GLU A 37 -26.06 -2.37 -15.04
N GLY A 38 -25.49 -3.29 -15.80
CA GLY A 38 -24.21 -3.10 -16.46
C GLY A 38 -24.22 -1.87 -17.37
N ALA A 39 -23.19 -1.05 -17.19
CA ALA A 39 -22.61 -0.23 -18.23
C ALA A 39 -21.18 0.08 -17.82
N GLY A 40 -20.23 -0.33 -18.66
CA GLY A 40 -18.83 0.06 -18.52
C GLY A 40 -17.87 -1.12 -18.61
N SER A 41 -17.89 -1.77 -19.78
CA SER A 41 -16.71 -2.42 -20.34
C SER A 41 -15.45 -1.61 -20.01
N TRP A 42 -14.54 -2.20 -19.23
CA TRP A 42 -13.13 -1.78 -19.23
C TRP A 42 -12.29 -2.81 -20.02
N ASP A 43 -12.87 -3.43 -21.05
CA ASP A 43 -12.14 -4.18 -22.10
C ASP A 43 -11.34 -3.22 -23.02
N VAL A 44 -11.01 -2.01 -22.58
CA VAL A 44 -10.24 -1.00 -23.33
C VAL A 44 -9.22 -0.32 -22.42
N LEU A 45 -8.45 -1.12 -21.70
CA LEU A 45 -7.07 -0.76 -21.41
C LEU A 45 -6.20 -1.85 -22.01
N ASP A 46 -6.02 -1.72 -23.33
CA ASP A 46 -4.91 -2.29 -24.09
C ASP A 46 -3.62 -1.96 -23.32
N TRP A 47 -3.24 -2.87 -22.43
CA TRP A 47 -1.87 -3.09 -22.05
C TRP A 47 -1.13 -3.19 -23.38
N THR A 48 -0.41 -2.13 -23.71
CA THR A 48 0.30 -2.04 -24.97
C THR A 48 1.19 -3.27 -25.05
N LYS A 49 0.75 -4.20 -25.90
CA LYS A 49 1.45 -5.36 -26.42
C LYS A 49 2.95 -5.07 -26.38
N PHE A 50 3.64 -5.58 -25.35
CA PHE A 50 5.07 -5.36 -25.18
C PHE A 50 5.80 -6.19 -26.25
N ALA A 51 5.80 -5.69 -27.48
CA ALA A 51 6.86 -6.03 -28.41
C ALA A 51 8.17 -5.54 -27.76
N PRO A 52 9.23 -6.36 -27.70
CA PRO A 52 10.52 -5.93 -27.22
C PRO A 52 11.09 -4.91 -28.21
N LYS A 53 10.66 -3.65 -28.07
CA LYS A 53 11.34 -2.52 -28.66
C LYS A 53 12.52 -2.26 -27.74
N SER A 54 13.69 -2.71 -28.16
CA SER A 54 14.99 -2.27 -27.67
C SER A 54 15.10 -0.75 -27.82
N LYS A 55 14.40 -0.01 -26.96
CA LYS A 55 14.69 1.39 -26.73
C LYS A 55 16.05 1.40 -26.07
N SER A 56 17.00 2.09 -26.69
CA SER A 56 18.26 2.44 -26.05
C SER A 56 17.93 3.13 -24.73
N ILE A 57 18.06 2.38 -23.64
CA ILE A 57 18.08 2.96 -22.31
C ILE A 57 19.33 3.82 -22.32
N SER A 58 19.16 5.12 -22.08
CA SER A 58 20.26 6.09 -22.10
C SER A 58 21.47 5.52 -21.37
N HIS A 59 22.65 5.52 -22.02
CA HIS A 59 23.95 5.14 -21.43
C HIS A 59 24.25 5.85 -20.10
N ASP A 60 23.50 6.92 -19.77
CA ASP A 60 23.53 7.73 -18.55
C ASP A 60 23.42 6.95 -17.22
N MET A 61 23.10 5.66 -17.22
CA MET A 61 22.95 4.85 -15.99
C MET A 61 23.87 3.62 -15.92
N GLU A 62 24.71 3.39 -16.93
CA GLU A 62 25.59 2.21 -16.99
C GLU A 62 26.65 2.20 -15.89
N GLU A 63 27.07 3.38 -15.41
CA GLU A 63 28.08 3.52 -14.36
C GLU A 63 27.66 2.90 -13.01
N PHE A 64 26.36 2.64 -12.81
CA PHE A 64 25.82 2.06 -11.58
C PHE A 64 25.59 0.54 -11.66
N LEU A 65 25.79 -0.06 -12.84
CA LEU A 65 25.46 -1.45 -13.10
C LEU A 65 26.70 -2.34 -12.89
N TYR A 66 26.49 -3.53 -12.35
CA TYR A 66 27.53 -4.56 -12.35
C TYR A 66 27.76 -5.12 -13.76
N HIS A 67 28.86 -5.87 -13.94
CA HIS A 67 29.08 -6.60 -15.18
C HIS A 67 27.91 -7.54 -15.50
N ASN A 68 27.35 -7.42 -16.71
CA ASN A 68 26.15 -8.13 -17.20
C ASN A 68 24.83 -7.78 -16.49
N GLU A 69 24.80 -6.69 -15.70
CA GLU A 69 23.56 -6.13 -15.19
C GLU A 69 22.96 -5.20 -16.24
N ASP A 70 21.70 -5.46 -16.63
CA ASP A 70 20.96 -4.66 -17.60
C ASP A 70 19.74 -4.04 -16.95
N VAL A 71 19.47 -2.77 -17.26
CA VAL A 71 18.21 -2.12 -16.92
C VAL A 71 17.08 -2.73 -17.75
N LYS A 72 15.98 -3.10 -17.09
CA LYS A 72 14.74 -3.57 -17.70
C LYS A 72 13.68 -2.48 -17.73
N GLU A 73 13.56 -1.71 -16.66
CA GLU A 73 12.63 -0.57 -16.56
C GLU A 73 13.26 0.61 -15.81
N LYS A 74 12.80 1.83 -16.11
CA LYS A 74 13.27 3.08 -15.50
C LYS A 74 12.09 3.98 -15.14
N GLY A 75 11.90 4.25 -13.85
CA GLY A 75 10.91 5.20 -13.34
C GLY A 75 11.58 6.50 -12.87
N GLN A 76 11.10 7.64 -13.37
CA GLN A 76 11.61 8.97 -12.99
C GLN A 76 10.69 9.68 -12.00
N GLY A 77 11.26 10.62 -11.22
CA GLY A 77 10.53 11.41 -10.23
C GLY A 77 9.95 10.55 -9.10
N VAL A 78 10.73 9.56 -8.68
CA VAL A 78 10.43 8.67 -7.56
C VAL A 78 11.02 9.28 -6.30
N VAL A 79 10.29 9.21 -5.20
CA VAL A 79 10.75 9.61 -3.87
C VAL A 79 10.96 8.35 -3.04
N LEU A 80 12.14 8.18 -2.47
CA LEU A 80 12.37 7.17 -1.43
C LEU A 80 11.77 7.69 -0.13
N VAL A 81 10.60 7.18 0.24
CA VAL A 81 9.81 7.70 1.37
C VAL A 81 10.55 7.55 2.70
N ASN A 82 11.37 6.51 2.83
CA ASN A 82 12.17 6.26 4.03
C ASN A 82 13.14 7.41 4.37
N THR A 83 13.55 8.21 3.38
CA THR A 83 14.54 9.30 3.56
C THR A 83 14.08 10.62 2.96
N ASP A 84 12.89 10.68 2.37
CA ASP A 84 12.37 11.81 1.58
C ASP A 84 13.32 12.26 0.45
N GLU A 85 14.05 11.31 -0.14
CA GLU A 85 15.03 11.59 -1.20
C GLU A 85 14.38 11.43 -2.58
N ALA A 86 14.49 12.43 -3.44
CA ALA A 86 14.05 12.33 -4.84
C ALA A 86 15.11 11.61 -5.69
N GLY A 87 14.65 10.85 -6.68
CA GLY A 87 15.53 10.03 -7.49
C GLY A 87 14.85 9.31 -8.65
N THR A 88 15.64 8.43 -9.25
CA THR A 88 15.24 7.52 -10.32
C THR A 88 15.29 6.10 -9.78
N LEU A 89 14.23 5.33 -10.05
CA LEU A 89 14.16 3.91 -9.75
C LEU A 89 14.50 3.12 -11.02
N LEU A 90 15.52 2.27 -10.95
CA LEU A 90 15.89 1.35 -12.01
C LEU A 90 15.54 -0.06 -11.57
N VAL A 91 14.82 -0.80 -12.43
CA VAL A 91 14.63 -2.24 -12.27
C VAL A 91 15.60 -2.92 -13.22
N THR A 92 16.55 -3.68 -12.69
CA THR A 92 17.52 -4.43 -13.48
C THR A 92 17.18 -5.92 -13.51
N ASN A 93 17.97 -6.73 -14.19
CA ASN A 93 17.91 -8.20 -14.07
C ASN A 93 18.47 -8.73 -12.72
N PHE A 94 19.02 -7.88 -11.86
CA PHE A 94 19.66 -8.29 -10.60
C PHE A 94 19.01 -7.68 -9.36
N ARG A 95 18.65 -6.39 -9.41
CA ARG A 95 18.16 -5.62 -8.26
C ARG A 95 17.23 -4.50 -8.69
N ILE A 96 16.48 -3.99 -7.72
CA ILE A 96 15.93 -2.65 -7.77
C ILE A 96 17.00 -1.70 -7.25
N LEU A 97 17.30 -0.67 -8.02
CA LEU A 97 18.35 0.30 -7.75
C LEU A 97 17.75 1.71 -7.66
N PHE A 98 18.04 2.42 -6.58
CA PHE A 98 17.60 3.81 -6.41
C PHE A 98 18.78 4.76 -6.50
N VAL A 99 18.73 5.67 -7.47
CA VAL A 99 19.76 6.68 -7.73
C VAL A 99 19.19 8.04 -7.38
N ARG A 100 19.87 8.76 -6.48
CA ARG A 100 19.45 10.11 -6.07
C ARG A 100 19.53 11.10 -7.24
N GLU A 101 18.54 11.97 -7.33
CA GLU A 101 18.53 13.09 -8.25
C GLU A 101 19.61 14.14 -7.86
N GLY A 102 20.20 14.82 -8.86
CA GLY A 102 21.26 15.82 -8.64
C GLY A 102 22.65 15.21 -8.50
N THR A 103 22.96 14.56 -7.36
CA THR A 103 24.32 14.02 -7.09
C THR A 103 24.59 12.67 -7.74
N ARG A 104 23.57 12.02 -8.31
CA ARG A 104 23.71 10.74 -9.04
C ARG A 104 24.45 9.67 -8.23
N ASN A 105 24.14 9.54 -6.95
CA ASN A 105 24.70 8.48 -6.11
C ASN A 105 23.63 7.43 -5.80
N ILE A 106 24.06 6.18 -5.70
CA ILE A 106 23.20 5.08 -5.25
C ILE A 106 22.84 5.32 -3.78
N ILE A 107 21.57 5.15 -3.44
CA ILE A 107 21.10 5.12 -2.06
C ILE A 107 20.90 3.65 -1.66
N PRO A 108 21.77 3.08 -0.78
CA PRO A 108 21.69 1.67 -0.41
C PRO A 108 20.36 1.29 0.24
N LEU A 109 19.76 2.21 1.00
CA LEU A 109 18.48 1.98 1.66
C LEU A 109 17.31 1.83 0.67
N GLY A 110 17.42 2.45 -0.51
CA GLY A 110 16.45 2.33 -1.59
C GLY A 110 16.76 1.20 -2.58
N THR A 111 17.80 0.39 -2.32
CA THR A 111 18.30 -0.64 -3.23
C THR A 111 18.11 -2.02 -2.62
N ILE A 112 17.59 -2.96 -3.40
CA ILE A 112 17.30 -4.33 -2.94
C ILE A 112 17.48 -5.36 -4.07
N PRO A 113 18.26 -6.44 -3.87
CA PRO A 113 18.37 -7.53 -4.83
C PRO A 113 17.02 -8.21 -5.10
N LEU A 114 16.75 -8.58 -6.35
CA LEU A 114 15.48 -9.24 -6.69
C LEU A 114 15.29 -10.56 -5.93
N ALA A 115 16.38 -11.28 -5.68
CA ALA A 115 16.36 -12.55 -4.96
C ALA A 115 15.94 -12.42 -3.48
N THR A 116 16.10 -11.24 -2.88
CA THR A 116 15.71 -11.01 -1.48
C THR A 116 14.31 -10.46 -1.36
N ILE A 117 13.62 -10.13 -2.45
CA ILE A 117 12.26 -9.61 -2.38
C ILE A 117 11.28 -10.75 -2.09
N ASP A 118 10.39 -10.50 -1.14
CA ASP A 118 9.31 -11.40 -0.77
C ASP A 118 7.99 -10.96 -1.40
N LYS A 119 7.66 -9.66 -1.30
CA LYS A 119 6.37 -9.12 -1.73
C LYS A 119 6.45 -7.69 -2.22
N PHE A 120 5.61 -7.38 -3.21
CA PHE A 120 5.31 -6.02 -3.67
C PHE A 120 3.86 -5.66 -3.36
N THR A 121 3.63 -4.45 -2.85
CA THR A 121 2.29 -3.94 -2.59
C THR A 121 2.14 -2.54 -3.15
N LYS A 122 1.18 -2.35 -4.04
CA LYS A 122 0.80 -1.04 -4.56
C LYS A 122 -0.20 -0.41 -3.60
N LEU A 123 0.13 0.76 -3.05
CA LEU A 123 -0.75 1.52 -2.19
C LEU A 123 -1.17 2.79 -2.93
N VAL A 124 -2.47 2.92 -3.18
CA VAL A 124 -3.06 4.16 -3.70
C VAL A 124 -3.82 4.80 -2.54
N PRO A 125 -3.40 5.98 -2.05
CA PRO A 125 -4.17 6.70 -1.04
C PRO A 125 -5.56 6.98 -1.59
N LYS A 126 -6.58 6.35 -0.99
CA LYS A 126 -7.97 6.59 -1.33
C LYS A 126 -8.32 7.98 -0.82
N SER A 127 -8.58 8.93 -1.71
CA SER A 127 -9.08 10.25 -1.31
C SER A 127 -10.43 10.05 -0.62
N SER A 128 -10.53 10.30 0.69
CA SER A 128 -11.85 10.35 1.32
C SER A 128 -12.57 11.61 0.80
N PRO A 129 -13.84 11.51 0.37
CA PRO A 129 -14.61 12.68 0.01
C PRO A 129 -15.13 13.32 1.30
N ALA A 130 -14.27 14.05 2.01
CA ALA A 130 -14.76 15.00 3.00
C ALA A 130 -15.35 16.22 2.25
N PRO A 131 -16.57 16.67 2.58
CA PRO A 131 -17.18 17.81 1.92
C PRO A 131 -16.42 19.06 2.36
N ARG A 132 -15.85 19.80 1.39
CA ARG A 132 -15.06 21.05 1.52
C ARG A 132 -13.55 20.84 1.64
N GLN A 133 -12.88 20.60 0.51
CA GLN A 133 -11.65 21.30 0.14
C GLN A 133 -11.22 20.87 -1.28
N SER A 134 -11.45 21.76 -2.24
CA SER A 134 -10.92 21.68 -3.59
C SER A 134 -9.48 22.19 -3.61
N ASP A 135 -8.57 21.44 -3.01
CA ASP A 135 -7.13 21.53 -3.30
C ASP A 135 -6.61 20.09 -3.36
N LYS A 136 -6.93 19.43 -4.48
CA LYS A 136 -6.55 18.04 -4.72
C LYS A 136 -5.04 17.99 -4.98
N ALA A 137 -4.24 17.94 -3.93
CA ALA A 137 -2.88 17.43 -4.02
C ALA A 137 -2.96 16.05 -4.68
N PRO A 138 -2.31 15.83 -5.83
CA PRO A 138 -2.50 14.60 -6.58
C PRO A 138 -1.93 13.43 -5.75
N SER A 139 -2.72 12.37 -5.58
CA SER A 139 -2.38 11.28 -4.67
C SER A 139 -1.07 10.61 -5.09
N LEU A 140 -0.08 10.64 -4.20
CA LEU A 140 1.18 9.92 -4.39
C LEU A 140 0.87 8.43 -4.48
N ARG A 141 1.24 7.80 -5.60
CA ARG A 141 1.14 6.35 -5.75
C ARG A 141 2.34 5.73 -5.05
N LEU A 142 2.14 4.83 -4.10
CA LEU A 142 3.24 4.21 -3.38
C LEU A 142 3.42 2.76 -3.82
N LEU A 143 4.68 2.32 -3.87
CA LEU A 143 5.08 0.92 -3.99
C LEU A 143 5.86 0.54 -2.75
N GLN A 144 5.31 -0.39 -1.97
CA GLN A 144 5.99 -1.00 -0.85
C GLN A 144 6.63 -2.31 -1.30
N VAL A 145 7.92 -2.48 -0.99
CA VAL A 145 8.69 -3.69 -1.21
C VAL A 145 9.08 -4.26 0.14
N ILE A 146 8.75 -5.53 0.36
CA ILE A 146 9.10 -6.28 1.56
C ILE A 146 10.15 -7.30 1.17
N GLY A 147 11.29 -7.28 1.86
CA GLY A 147 12.39 -8.21 1.69
C GLY A 147 12.38 -9.33 2.73
N LYS A 148 12.81 -10.52 2.32
CA LYS A 148 13.13 -11.68 3.18
C LYS A 148 14.24 -11.36 4.18
N ASP A 149 15.04 -10.34 3.87
CA ASP A 149 16.11 -9.79 4.70
C ASP A 149 15.60 -8.73 5.70
N MET A 150 14.31 -8.80 6.08
CA MET A 150 13.66 -7.92 7.07
C MET A 150 13.58 -6.44 6.67
N ARG A 151 13.70 -6.13 5.37
CA ARG A 151 13.61 -4.76 4.87
C ARG A 151 12.21 -4.40 4.39
N ILE A 152 11.81 -3.16 4.65
CA ILE A 152 10.63 -2.53 4.05
C ILE A 152 11.07 -1.24 3.37
N ILE A 153 10.94 -1.18 2.06
CA ILE A 153 11.28 -0.01 1.24
C ILE A 153 10.00 0.53 0.62
N VAL A 154 9.77 1.83 0.76
CA VAL A 154 8.59 2.49 0.19
C VAL A 154 9.01 3.54 -0.82
N TYR A 155 8.56 3.37 -2.06
CA TYR A 155 8.78 4.30 -3.15
C TYR A 155 7.50 5.07 -3.44
N GLY A 156 7.56 6.40 -3.44
CA GLY A 156 6.47 7.28 -3.84
C GLY A 156 6.68 7.78 -5.26
N PHE A 157 5.68 7.58 -6.12
CA PHE A 157 5.73 8.04 -7.50
C PHE A 157 4.96 9.35 -7.64
N ARG A 158 5.67 10.38 -8.10
CA ARG A 158 5.04 11.67 -8.39
C ARG A 158 4.04 11.50 -9.56
N PRO A 159 2.87 12.12 -9.47
CA PRO A 159 1.91 12.12 -10.57
C PRO A 159 2.50 12.89 -11.76
N PHE A 160 2.12 12.47 -12.98
CA PHE A 160 2.58 13.04 -14.25
C PHE A 160 4.07 12.84 -14.59
N THR A 161 4.78 11.97 -13.88
CA THR A 161 6.11 11.53 -14.30
C THR A 161 6.01 10.29 -15.19
N LYS A 162 6.99 10.13 -16.10
CA LYS A 162 7.07 8.94 -16.95
C LYS A 162 7.41 7.74 -16.05
N GLN A 163 6.43 6.85 -15.92
CA GLN A 163 6.46 5.62 -15.11
C GLN A 163 6.71 4.42 -16.00
#